data_AF-A0AAW2NUZ9-F1
#
_entry.id   AF-A0AAW2NUZ9-F1
#
_cell.length_a   1.000
_cell.length_b   1.000
_cell.length_c   1.000
_cell.angle_alpha   90.00
_cell.angle_beta   90.00
_cell.angle_gamma   90.00
#
_symmetry.space_group_name_H-M   'P 1'
#
loop_
_entity.id
_entity.type
_entity.pdbx_description
1 polymer ?
#
loop_
_entity_poly.entity_id
_entity_poly.type
_entity_poly.pdbx_seq_one_letter_code
_entity_poly.pdbx_strand_id
1 'polypeptide(L)'
;MAARPHLLFLAFAFALLASSSFASAAIVEHSFHVKNLTVNRLCRNQVITAVNGSLPGPTLRVKEGDTLVVHVFNKSPYNLTIHWHGILQLFSGWADGPEYVTQCPIRPGQSYTYRFNVTKQEGTLWWHAHAQWLRATVYGALMIRPRSGRSYPFPKPHREVPILLGEWWNANVVDVETQAAAVGAAPNDSDAFTINGRPGDLFPCSSKHTYRLKVVHGKTYLLRLINAALNNQFFFKIANHKMTVVGVDASYTNPYITDVVVVAPGQTVDVLLTADQTPGRYYMAANPYISLAGAPAINRTTTGIIVYNGTTASRPIMPVLPAFNDTPTAYKFFSNLTGLVTSPFWTGVPRQIDEHMFVTVGANLVACDAPGNASCQGPFGLKLAASMNNASFQLPTKLSMLEAFFRNVDGIYTTDFPDTPPLQFDYTNASNSFNQALLITTKSTKVKKVKFNATVEVVLQNTALIGWKVTLFTCTASISMSWLKVSATTIPQLMLKNSTL
;
A
#
# COMPACT_ATOMS: atom_id res chain seq x y z
N MET A 1 -19.44 66.59 -23.32
CA MET A 1 -18.41 65.56 -23.08
C MET A 1 -19.12 64.25 -22.74
N ALA A 2 -19.36 63.40 -23.73
CA ALA A 2 -19.96 62.07 -23.51
C ALA A 2 -18.82 61.07 -23.30
N ALA A 3 -18.60 60.66 -22.05
CA ALA A 3 -17.65 59.60 -21.73
C ALA A 3 -18.17 58.29 -22.34
N ARG A 4 -17.37 57.70 -23.25
CA ARG A 4 -17.75 56.53 -24.05
C ARG A 4 -17.99 55.31 -23.15
N PRO A 5 -19.19 54.67 -23.18
CA PRO A 5 -19.52 53.50 -22.36
C PRO A 5 -18.63 52.27 -22.64
N HIS A 6 -17.92 52.26 -23.78
CA HIS A 6 -16.99 51.20 -24.15
C HIS A 6 -15.75 51.10 -23.26
N LEU A 7 -15.26 52.22 -22.69
CA LEU A 7 -14.10 52.19 -21.79
C LEU A 7 -14.41 51.56 -20.43
N LEU A 8 -15.64 51.76 -19.93
CA LEU A 8 -16.12 51.13 -18.70
C LEU A 8 -16.32 49.61 -18.86
N PHE A 9 -16.85 49.17 -20.00
CA PHE A 9 -16.99 47.74 -20.31
C PHE A 9 -15.63 47.03 -20.45
N LEU A 10 -14.65 47.66 -21.11
CA LEU A 10 -13.29 47.12 -21.23
C LEU A 10 -12.57 47.04 -19.87
N ALA A 11 -12.73 48.05 -19.01
CA ALA A 11 -12.18 48.03 -17.66
C ALA A 11 -12.82 46.94 -16.78
N PHE A 12 -14.14 46.71 -16.91
CA PHE A 12 -14.84 45.65 -16.18
C PHE A 12 -14.46 44.26 -16.69
N ALA A 13 -14.27 44.08 -18.00
CA ALA A 13 -13.77 42.83 -18.58
C ALA A 13 -12.33 42.51 -18.15
N PHE A 14 -11.45 43.52 -18.10
CA PHE A 14 -10.08 43.37 -17.58
C PHE A 14 -10.06 43.08 -16.08
N ALA A 15 -10.96 43.69 -15.30
CA ALA A 15 -11.12 43.38 -13.89
C ALA A 15 -11.66 41.97 -13.66
N LEU A 16 -12.60 41.47 -14.49
CA LEU A 16 -13.05 40.07 -14.43
C LEU A 16 -11.95 39.07 -14.83
N LEU A 17 -11.12 39.40 -15.83
CA LEU A 17 -9.95 38.60 -16.24
C LEU A 17 -8.81 38.63 -15.20
N ALA A 18 -8.68 39.72 -14.44
CA ALA A 18 -7.75 39.82 -13.32
C ALA A 18 -8.30 39.16 -12.03
N SER A 19 -9.62 39.03 -11.91
CA SER A 19 -10.31 38.40 -10.77
C SER A 19 -10.48 36.89 -10.93
N SER A 20 -10.29 36.35 -12.13
CA SER A 20 -10.09 34.91 -12.30
C SER A 20 -8.75 34.54 -11.67
N SER A 21 -8.78 34.24 -10.38
CA SER A 21 -7.69 33.52 -9.71
C SER A 21 -7.50 32.21 -10.46
N PHE A 22 -6.54 32.18 -11.39
CA PHE A 22 -6.03 30.95 -11.93
C PHE A 22 -5.54 30.13 -10.74
N ALA A 23 -6.31 29.12 -10.35
CA ALA A 23 -5.86 28.10 -9.41
C ALA A 23 -4.76 27.30 -10.14
N SER A 24 -3.58 27.89 -10.19
CA SER A 24 -2.40 27.30 -10.81
C SER A 24 -1.98 26.10 -9.97
N ALA A 25 -1.79 24.96 -10.63
CA ALA A 25 -1.19 23.79 -10.01
C ALA A 25 0.18 24.18 -9.44
N ALA A 26 0.44 23.83 -8.18
CA ALA A 26 1.73 24.13 -7.57
C ALA A 26 2.76 23.04 -7.91
N ILE A 27 4.03 23.43 -8.00
CA ILE A 27 5.14 22.48 -7.90
C ILE A 27 5.42 22.29 -6.41
N VAL A 28 5.23 21.07 -5.92
CA VAL A 28 5.54 20.67 -4.55
C VAL A 28 6.83 19.86 -4.58
N GLU A 29 7.90 20.43 -4.03
CA GLU A 29 9.25 19.90 -4.16
C GLU A 29 9.81 19.42 -2.81
N HIS A 30 10.47 18.26 -2.81
CA HIS A 30 11.05 17.65 -1.63
C HIS A 30 12.42 17.02 -1.91
N SER A 31 13.24 16.93 -0.85
CA SER A 31 14.50 16.17 -0.89
C SER A 31 14.46 15.03 0.11
N PHE A 32 14.69 13.81 -0.38
CA PHE A 32 14.76 12.58 0.40
C PHE A 32 16.23 12.17 0.55
N HIS A 33 16.76 12.35 1.74
CA HIS A 33 18.07 11.82 2.12
C HIS A 33 17.86 10.45 2.75
N VAL A 34 18.10 9.39 1.97
CA VAL A 34 17.96 8.02 2.43
C VAL A 34 19.27 7.58 3.06
N LYS A 35 19.30 7.36 4.38
CA LYS A 35 20.53 7.07 5.12
C LYS A 35 20.26 6.21 6.34
N ASN A 36 21.33 5.76 6.98
CA ASN A 36 21.26 5.05 8.25
C ASN A 36 20.68 5.94 9.37
N LEU A 37 19.81 5.35 10.19
CA LEU A 37 19.23 5.93 11.38
C LEU A 37 19.30 4.90 12.51
N THR A 38 19.88 5.28 13.64
CA THR A 38 19.84 4.45 14.85
C THR A 38 18.54 4.71 15.60
N VAL A 39 17.75 3.67 15.82
CA VAL A 39 16.51 3.73 16.61
C VAL A 39 16.54 2.72 17.74
N ASN A 40 15.94 3.08 18.87
CA ASN A 40 15.70 2.15 19.97
C ASN A 40 14.27 1.59 19.88
N ARG A 41 14.13 0.27 19.80
CA ARG A 41 12.84 -0.46 19.84
C ARG A 41 13.05 -1.77 20.58
N LEU A 42 12.02 -2.19 21.33
CA LEU A 42 12.05 -3.49 22.03
C LEU A 42 13.33 -3.70 22.88
N CYS A 43 13.77 -2.63 23.56
CA CYS A 43 14.98 -2.57 24.39
C CYS A 43 16.31 -2.70 23.63
N ARG A 44 16.31 -2.60 22.29
CA ARG A 44 17.49 -2.78 21.44
C ARG A 44 17.72 -1.55 20.56
N ASN A 45 18.99 -1.15 20.42
CA ASN A 45 19.40 -0.18 19.42
C ASN A 45 19.65 -0.91 18.10
N GLN A 46 19.06 -0.43 17.02
CA GLN A 46 19.24 -0.97 15.68
C GLN A 46 19.46 0.16 14.69
N VAL A 47 20.32 -0.13 13.70
CA VAL A 47 20.53 0.75 12.56
C VAL A 47 19.57 0.32 11.46
N ILE A 48 18.73 1.24 11.01
CA ILE A 48 17.80 1.04 9.91
C ILE A 48 18.09 2.02 8.78
N THR A 49 17.59 1.73 7.59
CA THR A 49 17.56 2.72 6.49
C THR A 49 16.29 3.56 6.63
N ALA A 50 16.43 4.89 6.61
CA ALA A 50 15.28 5.80 6.77
C ALA A 50 15.43 7.05 5.90
N VAL A 51 14.30 7.72 5.64
CA VAL A 51 14.28 8.98 4.90
C VAL A 51 14.28 10.14 5.89
N ASN A 52 15.22 11.07 5.71
CA ASN A 52 15.30 12.32 6.49
C ASN A 52 15.33 12.11 8.02
N GLY A 53 15.85 10.96 8.48
CA GLY A 53 16.08 10.68 9.90
C GLY A 53 14.82 10.34 10.70
N SER A 54 13.72 9.92 10.06
CA SER A 54 12.49 9.52 10.75
C SER A 54 11.94 8.17 10.27
N LEU A 55 11.27 7.46 11.19
CA LEU A 55 10.44 6.29 10.91
C LEU A 55 9.07 6.50 11.56
N PRO A 56 7.96 6.57 10.79
CA PRO A 56 7.91 6.63 9.32
C PRO A 56 8.65 7.86 8.76
N GLY A 57 8.91 7.84 7.46
CA GLY A 57 9.45 8.97 6.73
C GLY A 57 8.48 10.16 6.64
N PRO A 58 8.89 11.26 6.00
CA PRO A 58 8.07 12.47 5.89
C PRO A 58 6.74 12.22 5.19
N THR A 59 5.67 12.85 5.70
CA THR A 59 4.38 12.90 5.01
C THR A 59 4.41 13.94 3.91
N LEU A 60 4.16 13.52 2.68
CA LEU A 60 3.98 14.40 1.53
C LEU A 60 2.54 14.90 1.50
N ARG A 61 2.36 16.20 1.27
CA ARG A 61 1.03 16.82 1.20
C ARG A 61 0.95 17.62 -0.08
N VAL A 62 0.03 17.20 -0.94
CA VAL A 62 -0.24 17.82 -2.24
C VAL A 62 -1.73 18.08 -2.37
N LYS A 63 -2.12 18.91 -3.33
CA LYS A 63 -3.50 19.03 -3.79
C LYS A 63 -3.65 18.32 -5.12
N GLU A 64 -4.87 17.93 -5.44
CA GLU A 64 -5.19 17.44 -6.79
C GLU A 64 -4.88 18.53 -7.82
N GLY A 65 -4.11 18.14 -8.84
CA GLY A 65 -3.59 19.00 -9.88
C GLY A 65 -2.11 19.37 -9.72
N ASP A 66 -1.54 19.27 -8.52
CA ASP A 66 -0.14 19.65 -8.27
C ASP A 66 0.86 18.74 -9.00
N THR A 67 2.05 19.28 -9.31
CA THR A 67 3.22 18.50 -9.73
C THR A 67 4.06 18.18 -8.50
N LEU A 68 4.32 16.90 -8.24
CA LEU A 68 5.20 16.46 -7.17
C LEU A 68 6.60 16.20 -7.74
N VAL A 69 7.62 16.82 -7.15
CA VAL A 69 9.03 16.62 -7.45
C VAL A 69 9.75 16.12 -6.20
N VAL A 70 10.41 14.98 -6.28
CA VAL A 70 11.20 14.43 -5.16
C VAL A 70 12.60 14.04 -5.61
N HIS A 71 13.59 14.73 -5.06
CA HIS A 71 15.01 14.43 -5.23
C HIS A 71 15.43 13.37 -4.20
N VAL A 72 15.71 12.16 -4.66
CA VAL A 72 16.16 11.07 -3.80
C VAL A 72 17.68 10.97 -3.88
N PHE A 73 18.34 11.16 -2.73
CA PHE A 73 19.77 10.98 -2.56
C PHE A 73 20.00 9.70 -1.76
N ASN A 74 20.52 8.67 -2.44
CA ASN A 74 20.80 7.39 -1.79
C ASN A 74 22.15 7.46 -1.06
N LYS A 75 22.11 7.69 0.25
CA LYS A 75 23.26 7.65 1.17
C LYS A 75 23.21 6.39 2.05
N SER A 76 22.43 5.38 1.66
CA SER A 76 22.32 4.09 2.32
C SER A 76 23.29 3.09 1.69
N PRO A 77 23.57 1.94 2.33
CA PRO A 77 24.43 0.91 1.75
C PRO A 77 23.72 0.05 0.70
N TYR A 78 22.42 0.25 0.45
CA TYR A 78 21.62 -0.61 -0.41
C TYR A 78 21.29 0.07 -1.75
N ASN A 79 21.18 -0.73 -2.80
CA ASN A 79 20.41 -0.33 -3.99
C ASN A 79 18.96 -0.08 -3.58
N LEU A 80 18.36 1.03 -4.06
CA LEU A 80 16.97 1.30 -3.78
C LEU A 80 16.27 2.05 -4.89
N THR A 81 14.95 1.99 -4.87
CA THR A 81 14.05 2.86 -5.64
C THR A 81 12.91 3.32 -4.73
N ILE A 82 12.18 4.36 -5.11
CA ILE A 82 10.99 4.83 -4.37
C ILE A 82 9.78 4.73 -5.27
N HIS A 83 8.72 4.10 -4.78
CA HIS A 83 7.43 3.98 -5.42
C HIS A 83 6.38 4.89 -4.76
N TRP A 84 5.53 5.46 -5.60
CA TRP A 84 4.43 6.35 -5.22
C TRP A 84 3.13 5.55 -5.27
N HIS A 85 2.90 4.73 -4.24
CA HIS A 85 1.84 3.75 -4.19
C HIS A 85 0.47 4.37 -4.49
N GLY A 86 -0.23 3.78 -5.46
CA GLY A 86 -1.53 4.23 -5.94
C GLY A 86 -1.53 5.45 -6.85
N ILE A 87 -0.43 6.22 -6.99
CA ILE A 87 -0.38 7.32 -7.99
C ILE A 87 -0.53 6.72 -9.39
N LEU A 88 -1.44 7.27 -10.21
CA LEU A 88 -1.75 6.71 -11.53
C LEU A 88 -0.60 6.76 -12.54
N GLN A 89 0.41 7.62 -12.31
CA GLN A 89 1.57 7.82 -13.18
C GLN A 89 1.19 8.05 -14.66
N LEU A 90 0.13 8.84 -14.90
CA LEU A 90 -0.35 9.15 -16.24
C LEU A 90 0.78 9.85 -17.02
N PHE A 91 1.28 9.18 -18.06
CA PHE A 91 2.40 9.62 -18.90
C PHE A 91 3.72 9.84 -18.15
N SER A 92 3.92 9.18 -17.01
CA SER A 92 5.13 9.31 -16.19
C SER A 92 5.63 7.98 -15.63
N GLY A 93 5.47 6.89 -16.39
CA GLY A 93 5.83 5.53 -15.96
C GLY A 93 7.29 5.35 -15.53
N TRP A 94 8.22 6.16 -16.05
CA TRP A 94 9.63 6.18 -15.62
C TRP A 94 9.82 6.66 -14.16
N ALA A 95 8.83 7.37 -13.60
CA ALA A 95 8.83 7.85 -12.23
C ALA A 95 8.01 6.94 -11.28
N ASP A 96 7.56 5.77 -11.73
CA ASP A 96 6.73 4.89 -10.89
C ASP A 96 7.55 4.21 -9.79
N GLY A 97 8.77 3.72 -10.07
CA GLY A 97 9.70 3.26 -9.03
C GLY A 97 10.04 1.76 -8.96
N PRO A 98 9.19 0.78 -9.34
CA PRO A 98 9.51 -0.63 -9.13
C PRO A 98 10.84 -1.07 -9.79
N GLU A 99 11.76 -1.59 -8.97
CA GLU A 99 13.11 -2.00 -9.38
C GLU A 99 13.06 -3.03 -10.51
N TYR A 100 13.87 -2.85 -11.56
CA TYR A 100 13.94 -3.62 -12.81
C TYR A 100 12.64 -3.76 -13.61
N VAL A 101 11.52 -3.20 -13.16
CA VAL A 101 10.30 -3.07 -13.98
C VAL A 101 10.32 -1.73 -14.70
N THR A 102 10.30 -0.62 -13.96
CA THR A 102 10.26 0.73 -14.57
C THR A 102 11.61 1.41 -14.60
N GLN A 103 12.52 1.06 -13.68
CA GLN A 103 13.84 1.64 -13.61
C GLN A 103 14.88 0.68 -13.02
N CYS A 104 16.15 0.90 -13.33
CA CYS A 104 17.26 0.34 -12.57
C CYS A 104 17.35 1.02 -11.18
N PRO A 105 17.94 0.36 -10.18
CA PRO A 105 18.07 0.92 -8.84
C PRO A 105 18.96 2.16 -8.78
N ILE A 106 18.63 3.08 -7.87
CA ILE A 106 19.49 4.16 -7.45
C ILE A 106 20.59 3.53 -6.58
N ARG A 107 21.81 3.46 -7.10
CA ARG A 107 22.95 2.86 -6.39
C ARG A 107 23.37 3.72 -5.18
N PRO A 108 24.05 3.14 -4.17
CA PRO A 108 24.69 3.90 -3.10
C PRO A 108 25.54 5.06 -3.65
N GLY A 109 25.39 6.25 -3.05
CA GLY A 109 26.07 7.48 -3.45
C GLY A 109 25.45 8.19 -4.67
N GLN A 110 24.46 7.60 -5.33
CA GLN A 110 23.79 8.19 -6.49
C GLN A 110 22.46 8.86 -6.10
N SER A 111 21.88 9.58 -7.06
CA SER A 111 20.60 10.27 -6.90
C SER A 111 19.69 10.12 -8.11
N TYR A 112 18.39 10.22 -7.88
CA TYR A 112 17.38 10.26 -8.93
C TYR A 112 16.27 11.24 -8.55
N THR A 113 15.69 11.92 -9.55
CA THR A 113 14.59 12.86 -9.33
C THR A 113 13.31 12.30 -9.93
N TYR A 114 12.33 12.04 -9.07
CA TYR A 114 10.97 11.69 -9.47
C TYR A 114 10.18 12.97 -9.73
N ARG A 115 9.51 13.05 -10.87
CA ARG A 115 8.63 14.19 -11.22
C ARG A 115 7.41 13.69 -11.96
N PHE A 116 6.22 13.98 -11.43
CA PHE A 116 4.94 13.58 -12.03
C PHE A 116 3.81 14.49 -11.55
N ASN A 117 2.70 14.49 -12.28
CA ASN A 117 1.49 15.23 -11.92
C ASN A 117 0.54 14.35 -11.12
N VAL A 118 -0.05 14.90 -10.05
CA VAL A 118 -1.03 14.22 -9.22
C VAL A 118 -2.43 14.63 -9.68
N THR A 119 -3.00 13.86 -10.60
CA THR A 119 -4.29 14.20 -11.24
C THR A 119 -5.30 13.10 -11.07
N LYS A 120 -6.59 13.47 -10.98
CA LYS A 120 -7.72 12.53 -10.88
C LYS A 120 -7.72 11.65 -9.62
N GLN A 121 -7.09 12.12 -8.54
CA GLN A 121 -7.00 11.38 -7.27
C GLN A 121 -7.14 12.35 -6.11
N GLU A 122 -7.90 11.97 -5.09
CA GLU A 122 -8.09 12.72 -3.85
C GLU A 122 -8.24 11.74 -2.68
N GLY A 123 -7.54 11.99 -1.57
CA GLY A 123 -7.57 11.14 -0.38
C GLY A 123 -6.18 10.77 0.10
N THR A 124 -6.04 9.55 0.60
CA THR A 124 -4.77 9.04 1.14
C THR A 124 -4.16 8.03 0.18
N LEU A 125 -2.85 8.17 0.01
CA LEU A 125 -1.94 7.22 -0.60
C LEU A 125 -0.67 7.17 0.27
N TRP A 126 0.38 6.52 -0.22
CA TRP A 126 1.65 6.45 0.48
C TRP A 126 2.80 6.25 -0.51
N TRP A 127 4.02 6.40 -0.01
CA TRP A 127 5.23 6.12 -0.76
C TRP A 127 6.08 5.13 0.03
N HIS A 128 6.86 4.31 -0.68
CA HIS A 128 7.74 3.34 -0.05
C HIS A 128 8.91 2.94 -0.95
N ALA A 129 9.97 2.37 -0.37
CA ALA A 129 11.00 1.74 -1.18
C ALA A 129 10.40 0.58 -2.00
N HIS A 130 10.82 0.42 -3.25
CA HIS A 130 10.34 -0.67 -4.10
C HIS A 130 11.50 -1.52 -4.64
N ALA A 131 12.45 -1.76 -3.74
CA ALA A 131 13.60 -2.63 -3.89
C ALA A 131 13.78 -3.38 -2.57
N GLN A 132 13.87 -4.70 -2.62
CA GLN A 132 14.04 -5.57 -1.44
C GLN A 132 12.98 -5.31 -0.36
N TRP A 133 13.23 -5.77 0.86
CA TRP A 133 12.39 -5.53 2.03
C TRP A 133 12.59 -4.14 2.68
N LEU A 134 13.26 -3.21 2.01
CA LEU A 134 13.54 -1.86 2.54
C LEU A 134 12.27 -1.08 2.89
N ARG A 135 11.12 -1.38 2.27
CA ARG A 135 9.83 -0.75 2.61
C ARG A 135 9.37 -0.99 4.05
N ALA A 136 9.96 -1.94 4.78
CA ALA A 136 9.71 -2.10 6.21
C ALA A 136 10.14 -0.87 7.03
N THR A 137 11.04 -0.03 6.50
CA THR A 137 11.57 1.16 7.21
C THR A 137 11.63 2.42 6.34
N VAL A 138 11.64 2.27 5.02
CA VAL A 138 11.63 3.35 4.04
C VAL A 138 10.23 3.50 3.46
N TYR A 139 9.36 4.22 4.18
CA TYR A 139 7.98 4.50 3.76
C TYR A 139 7.42 5.75 4.44
N GLY A 140 6.36 6.33 3.88
CA GLY A 140 5.66 7.46 4.48
C GLY A 140 4.34 7.77 3.77
N ALA A 141 3.53 8.64 4.37
CA ALA A 141 2.22 8.97 3.84
C ALA A 141 2.30 9.96 2.66
N LEU A 142 1.36 9.85 1.72
CA LEU A 142 1.13 10.79 0.62
C LEU A 142 -0.34 11.22 0.67
N MET A 143 -0.61 12.44 1.10
CA MET A 143 -1.96 12.97 1.26
C MET A 143 -2.31 13.90 0.11
N ILE A 144 -3.38 13.58 -0.63
CA ILE A 144 -3.88 14.36 -1.75
C ILE A 144 -5.16 15.07 -1.33
N ARG A 145 -5.07 16.36 -1.08
CA ARG A 145 -6.23 17.18 -0.73
C ARG A 145 -7.01 17.61 -1.96
N PRO A 146 -8.29 18.01 -1.79
CA PRO A 146 -9.02 18.63 -2.87
C PRO A 146 -8.29 19.83 -3.45
N ARG A 147 -8.43 20.00 -4.77
CA ARG A 147 -7.93 21.19 -5.47
C ARG A 147 -8.48 22.46 -4.80
N SER A 148 -7.70 23.54 -4.83
CA SER A 148 -8.15 24.85 -4.34
C SER A 148 -9.52 25.22 -4.93
N GLY A 149 -10.47 25.61 -4.08
CA GLY A 149 -11.85 25.90 -4.47
C GLY A 149 -12.82 24.72 -4.42
N ARG A 150 -12.33 23.48 -4.27
CA ARG A 150 -13.16 22.28 -4.03
C ARG A 150 -13.09 21.86 -2.56
N SER A 151 -14.22 21.47 -1.99
CA SER A 151 -14.30 20.88 -0.65
C SER A 151 -14.30 19.36 -0.71
N TYR A 152 -14.02 18.72 0.42
CA TYR A 152 -14.35 17.30 0.60
C TYR A 152 -15.85 17.07 0.38
N PRO A 153 -16.28 15.86 -0.01
CA PRO A 153 -17.71 15.48 -0.09
C PRO A 153 -18.34 15.22 1.29
N PHE A 154 -17.62 15.54 2.36
CA PHE A 154 -18.04 15.45 3.76
C PHE A 154 -17.60 16.71 4.51
N PRO A 155 -18.19 17.01 5.68
CA PRO A 155 -17.82 18.19 6.46
C PRO A 155 -16.32 18.26 6.73
N LYS A 156 -15.74 19.46 6.57
CA LYS A 156 -14.30 19.67 6.75
C LYS A 156 -13.87 19.22 8.16
N PRO A 157 -12.93 18.25 8.27
CA PRO A 157 -12.48 17.77 9.57
C PRO A 157 -11.69 18.86 10.31
N HIS A 158 -11.69 18.78 11.64
CA HIS A 158 -10.89 19.65 12.50
C HIS A 158 -9.39 19.49 12.24
N ARG A 159 -8.94 18.24 12.07
CA ARG A 159 -7.57 17.88 11.70
C ARG A 159 -7.54 16.59 10.88
N GLU A 160 -6.50 16.45 10.06
CA GLU A 160 -6.19 15.24 9.32
C GLU A 160 -4.95 14.58 9.94
N VAL A 161 -5.00 13.28 10.21
CA VAL A 161 -3.99 12.57 10.99
C VAL A 161 -3.60 11.27 10.28
N PRO A 162 -2.34 11.12 9.80
CA PRO A 162 -1.87 9.86 9.25
C PRO A 162 -1.66 8.81 10.34
N ILE A 163 -2.15 7.60 10.08
CA ILE A 163 -2.02 6.43 10.95
C ILE A 163 -1.42 5.30 10.11
N LEU A 164 -0.11 5.12 10.18
CA LEU A 164 0.61 4.12 9.41
C LEU A 164 0.82 2.85 10.26
N LEU A 165 0.18 1.76 9.85
CA LEU A 165 0.43 0.43 10.40
C LEU A 165 1.67 -0.14 9.73
N GLY A 166 2.51 -0.82 10.49
CA GLY A 166 3.75 -1.42 9.96
C GLY A 166 4.26 -2.55 10.83
N GLU A 167 5.42 -3.08 10.45
CA GLU A 167 6.09 -4.19 11.10
C GLU A 167 7.52 -3.81 11.49
N TRP A 168 8.03 -4.44 12.54
CA TRP A 168 9.36 -4.22 13.07
C TRP A 168 10.08 -5.56 13.28
N TRP A 169 11.27 -5.68 12.72
CA TRP A 169 12.20 -6.78 12.99
C TRP A 169 13.35 -6.28 13.83
N ASN A 170 13.85 -7.14 14.72
CA ASN A 170 15.06 -6.91 15.46
C ASN A 170 16.33 -7.13 14.63
N ALA A 171 16.20 -7.94 13.57
CA ALA A 171 17.24 -8.16 12.58
C ALA A 171 17.13 -7.11 11.45
N ASN A 172 18.23 -6.95 10.71
CA ASN A 172 18.20 -6.17 9.48
C ASN A 172 17.25 -6.82 8.47
N VAL A 173 16.29 -6.06 7.95
CA VAL A 173 15.24 -6.59 7.07
C VAL A 173 15.75 -7.11 5.73
N VAL A 174 16.87 -6.59 5.23
CA VAL A 174 17.53 -7.10 4.02
C VAL A 174 18.18 -8.46 4.29
N ASP A 175 18.75 -8.65 5.48
CA ASP A 175 19.34 -9.93 5.88
C ASP A 175 18.25 -10.98 6.08
N VAL A 176 17.10 -10.61 6.66
CA VAL A 176 15.93 -11.49 6.81
C VAL A 176 15.45 -12.01 5.45
N GLU A 177 15.31 -11.12 4.46
CA GLU A 177 14.93 -11.49 3.09
C GLU A 177 16.00 -12.37 2.43
N THR A 178 17.27 -11.95 2.48
CA THR A 178 18.38 -12.62 1.81
C THR A 178 18.60 -14.02 2.37
N GLN A 179 18.54 -14.18 3.69
CA GLN A 179 18.65 -15.49 4.34
C GLN A 179 17.53 -16.43 3.90
N ALA A 180 16.27 -15.95 3.91
CA ALA A 180 15.11 -16.74 3.48
C ALA A 180 15.24 -17.20 2.02
N ALA A 181 15.65 -16.29 1.13
CA ALA A 181 15.88 -16.59 -0.27
C ALA A 181 17.02 -17.59 -0.51
N ALA A 182 18.09 -17.52 0.30
CA ALA A 182 19.24 -18.40 0.21
C ALA A 182 18.91 -19.85 0.62
N VAL A 183 18.15 -20.04 1.72
CA VAL A 183 17.77 -21.37 2.19
C VAL A 183 16.49 -21.90 1.52
N GLY A 184 15.77 -21.05 0.78
CA GLY A 184 14.54 -21.40 0.09
C GLY A 184 13.32 -21.59 1.00
N ALA A 185 13.32 -20.97 2.18
CA ALA A 185 12.24 -21.06 3.16
C ALA A 185 11.51 -19.72 3.33
N ALA A 186 10.46 -19.71 4.15
CA ALA A 186 9.75 -18.48 4.47
C ALA A 186 10.63 -17.58 5.35
N PRO A 187 10.58 -16.26 5.18
CA PRO A 187 11.26 -15.32 6.06
C PRO A 187 10.68 -15.35 7.48
N ASN A 188 11.51 -15.01 8.46
CA ASN A 188 11.08 -14.92 9.86
C ASN A 188 10.02 -13.82 10.04
N ASP A 189 9.04 -14.07 10.92
CA ASP A 189 8.00 -13.09 11.28
C ASP A 189 8.59 -11.86 12.00
N SER A 190 7.92 -10.72 11.90
CA SER A 190 8.30 -9.47 12.57
C SER A 190 8.14 -9.55 14.09
N ASP A 191 9.14 -9.10 14.85
CA ASP A 191 9.10 -9.04 16.31
C ASP A 191 7.96 -8.17 16.89
N ALA A 192 7.52 -7.13 16.18
CA ALA A 192 6.38 -6.30 16.61
C ALA A 192 5.61 -5.70 15.44
N PHE A 193 4.30 -5.51 15.62
CA PHE A 193 3.52 -4.58 14.81
C PHE A 193 3.66 -3.16 15.37
N THR A 194 3.41 -2.15 14.54
CA THR A 194 3.58 -0.76 14.92
C THR A 194 2.45 0.14 14.42
N ILE A 195 2.15 1.19 15.20
CA ILE A 195 1.38 2.36 14.76
C ILE A 195 2.33 3.55 14.72
N ASN A 196 2.48 4.17 13.53
CA ASN A 196 3.42 5.25 13.27
C ASN A 196 4.85 4.91 13.76
N GLY A 197 5.32 3.70 13.46
CA GLY A 197 6.66 3.22 13.78
C GLY A 197 6.91 2.95 15.27
N ARG A 198 5.86 2.90 16.09
CA ARG A 198 5.90 2.62 17.54
C ARG A 198 5.11 1.34 17.87
N PRO A 199 5.68 0.37 18.60
CA PRO A 199 4.97 -0.86 18.95
C PRO A 199 3.75 -0.67 19.86
N GLY A 200 3.83 0.25 20.81
CA GLY A 200 2.74 0.51 21.76
C GLY A 200 2.97 -0.07 23.16
N ASP A 201 1.99 0.13 24.04
CA ASP A 201 2.11 -0.16 25.48
C ASP A 201 2.20 -1.66 25.80
N LEU A 202 1.83 -2.54 24.87
CA LEU A 202 1.82 -4.00 25.06
C LEU A 202 3.19 -4.66 24.78
N PHE A 203 4.17 -3.88 24.30
CA PHE A 203 5.50 -4.37 23.97
C PHE A 203 6.56 -3.91 24.97
N PRO A 204 7.62 -4.71 25.20
CA PRO A 204 8.70 -4.34 26.10
C PRO A 204 9.38 -3.04 25.64
N CYS A 205 9.78 -2.21 26.62
CA CYS A 205 10.46 -0.92 26.41
C CYS A 205 9.76 0.05 25.43
N SER A 206 8.45 -0.08 25.23
CA SER A 206 7.73 0.69 24.20
C SER A 206 6.74 1.72 24.74
N SER A 207 6.25 1.54 25.98
CA SER A 207 5.15 2.35 26.55
C SER A 207 5.43 3.85 26.65
N LYS A 208 6.69 4.25 26.94
CA LYS A 208 7.12 5.66 26.99
C LYS A 208 7.02 6.35 25.63
N HIS A 209 7.05 5.58 24.54
CA HIS A 209 7.12 6.08 23.16
C HIS A 209 5.88 5.74 22.33
N THR A 210 4.85 5.15 22.94
CA THR A 210 3.56 4.87 22.30
C THR A 210 3.01 6.12 21.62
N TYR A 211 2.53 5.96 20.39
CA TYR A 211 1.95 7.06 19.62
C TYR A 211 0.72 7.63 20.35
N ARG A 212 0.61 8.96 20.42
CA ARG A 212 -0.51 9.64 21.11
C ARG A 212 -1.14 10.68 20.19
N LEU A 213 -2.45 10.57 19.98
CA LEU A 213 -3.26 11.57 19.31
C LEU A 213 -4.05 12.37 20.36
N LYS A 214 -3.75 13.66 20.49
CA LYS A 214 -4.53 14.56 21.34
C LYS A 214 -5.80 15.00 20.61
N VAL A 215 -6.95 14.86 21.25
CA VAL A 215 -8.26 15.22 20.70
C VAL A 215 -9.02 16.21 21.59
N VAL A 216 -9.90 17.00 20.99
CA VAL A 216 -10.80 17.93 21.66
C VAL A 216 -12.22 17.37 21.56
N HIS A 217 -12.91 17.29 22.69
CA HIS A 217 -14.28 16.79 22.76
C HIS A 217 -15.20 17.50 21.75
N GLY A 218 -16.06 16.73 21.07
CA GLY A 218 -16.98 17.18 20.04
C GLY A 218 -16.36 17.55 18.70
N LYS A 219 -15.03 17.43 18.51
CA LYS A 219 -14.38 17.68 17.21
C LYS A 219 -14.24 16.38 16.42
N THR A 220 -14.32 16.49 15.09
CA THR A 220 -14.14 15.36 14.16
C THR A 220 -12.77 15.41 13.51
N TYR A 221 -12.09 14.27 13.47
CA TYR A 221 -10.76 14.08 12.91
C TYR A 221 -10.86 13.14 11.70
N LEU A 222 -10.13 13.45 10.63
CA LEU A 222 -9.95 12.51 9.52
C LEU A 222 -8.68 11.70 9.79
N LEU A 223 -8.85 10.45 10.20
CA LEU A 223 -7.75 9.51 10.32
C LEU A 223 -7.49 8.88 8.96
N ARG A 224 -6.24 8.95 8.52
CA ARG A 224 -5.77 8.48 7.21
C ARG A 224 -4.96 7.21 7.43
N LEU A 225 -5.64 6.06 7.47
CA LEU A 225 -5.02 4.78 7.77
C LEU A 225 -4.27 4.29 6.53
N ILE A 226 -3.05 3.80 6.74
CA ILE A 226 -2.22 3.19 5.71
C ILE A 226 -1.68 1.89 6.28
N ASN A 227 -1.85 0.77 5.59
CA ASN A 227 -1.13 -0.44 5.96
C ASN A 227 0.16 -0.56 5.14
N ALA A 228 1.26 -0.17 5.76
CA ALA A 228 2.62 -0.25 5.21
C ALA A 228 3.36 -1.53 5.66
N ALA A 229 2.70 -2.47 6.34
CA ALA A 229 3.30 -3.74 6.74
C ALA A 229 3.70 -4.59 5.52
N LEU A 230 4.65 -5.51 5.71
CA LEU A 230 5.06 -6.45 4.69
C LEU A 230 4.01 -7.53 4.47
N ASN A 231 3.54 -8.17 5.55
CA ASN A 231 2.92 -9.51 5.46
C ASN A 231 1.50 -9.62 6.02
N ASN A 232 1.00 -8.65 6.78
CA ASN A 232 -0.24 -8.84 7.56
C ASN A 232 -1.33 -7.81 7.24
N GLN A 233 -2.57 -8.30 7.08
CA GLN A 233 -3.76 -7.45 7.18
C GLN A 233 -4.04 -7.18 8.65
N PHE A 234 -4.69 -6.07 8.96
CA PHE A 234 -5.05 -5.73 10.33
C PHE A 234 -6.53 -5.46 10.48
N PHE A 235 -7.10 -5.98 11.56
CA PHE A 235 -8.25 -5.36 12.20
C PHE A 235 -7.75 -4.15 12.99
N PHE A 236 -8.29 -2.97 12.70
CA PHE A 236 -8.03 -1.74 13.44
C PHE A 236 -9.30 -1.27 14.14
N LYS A 237 -9.22 -1.00 15.45
CA LYS A 237 -10.33 -0.47 16.27
C LYS A 237 -9.85 0.65 17.17
N ILE A 238 -10.80 1.48 17.60
CA ILE A 238 -10.60 2.51 18.62
C ILE A 238 -11.61 2.25 19.74
N ALA A 239 -11.14 2.14 20.99
CA ALA A 239 -12.02 1.84 22.12
C ALA A 239 -13.17 2.85 22.22
N ASN A 240 -14.40 2.35 22.28
CA ASN A 240 -15.66 3.11 22.39
C ASN A 240 -15.95 4.12 21.27
N HIS A 241 -15.19 4.14 20.17
CA HIS A 241 -15.47 5.04 19.06
C HIS A 241 -15.87 4.27 17.82
N LYS A 242 -16.94 4.73 17.16
CA LYS A 242 -17.23 4.35 15.78
C LYS A 242 -16.42 5.22 14.83
N MET A 243 -16.21 4.70 13.63
CA MET A 243 -15.51 5.32 12.53
C MET A 243 -16.44 5.37 11.32
N THR A 244 -16.47 6.48 10.60
CA THR A 244 -17.18 6.58 9.33
C THR A 244 -16.17 6.52 8.19
N VAL A 245 -16.13 5.41 7.46
CA VAL A 245 -15.30 5.25 6.26
C VAL A 245 -15.83 6.17 5.18
N VAL A 246 -14.96 7.02 4.64
CA VAL A 246 -15.30 8.02 3.61
C VAL A 246 -14.42 7.92 2.37
N GLY A 247 -13.36 7.11 2.40
CA GLY A 247 -12.54 6.84 1.23
C GLY A 247 -11.62 5.64 1.41
N VAL A 248 -11.29 5.00 0.29
CA VAL A 248 -10.31 3.91 0.19
C VAL A 248 -9.48 4.18 -1.05
N ASP A 249 -8.15 4.08 -0.92
CA ASP A 249 -7.18 4.20 -2.03
C ASP A 249 -7.38 5.45 -2.90
N ALA A 250 -7.45 6.60 -2.23
CA ALA A 250 -7.73 7.91 -2.83
C ALA A 250 -8.98 7.95 -3.73
N SER A 251 -10.02 7.22 -3.32
CA SER A 251 -11.36 7.31 -3.90
C SER A 251 -12.43 7.33 -2.82
N TYR A 252 -13.38 8.24 -2.98
CA TYR A 252 -14.46 8.41 -2.03
C TYR A 252 -15.43 7.22 -2.08
N THR A 253 -15.86 6.80 -0.89
CA THR A 253 -16.88 5.77 -0.72
C THR A 253 -18.20 6.41 -0.30
N ASN A 254 -19.32 5.71 -0.52
CA ASN A 254 -20.51 6.02 0.26
C ASN A 254 -20.15 5.87 1.75
N PRO A 255 -20.54 6.82 2.63
CA PRO A 255 -20.16 6.74 4.04
C PRO A 255 -20.61 5.44 4.69
N TYR A 256 -19.67 4.71 5.27
CA TYR A 256 -19.93 3.43 5.94
C TYR A 256 -19.50 3.52 7.41
N ILE A 257 -20.45 3.39 8.32
CA ILE A 257 -20.21 3.47 9.76
C ILE A 257 -19.87 2.08 10.30
N THR A 258 -18.73 1.95 10.94
CA THR A 258 -18.22 0.70 11.52
C THR A 258 -17.40 0.98 12.78
N ASP A 259 -17.26 0.01 13.66
CA ASP A 259 -16.32 0.07 14.79
C ASP A 259 -14.99 -0.65 14.49
N VAL A 260 -14.88 -1.30 13.35
CA VAL A 260 -13.68 -2.02 12.88
C VAL A 260 -13.37 -1.69 11.42
N VAL A 261 -12.10 -1.38 11.15
CA VAL A 261 -11.54 -1.25 9.81
C VAL A 261 -10.67 -2.47 9.54
N VAL A 262 -10.82 -3.08 8.37
CA VAL A 262 -9.92 -4.14 7.91
C VAL A 262 -9.08 -3.56 6.78
N VAL A 263 -7.76 -3.60 6.93
CA VAL A 263 -6.85 -2.97 5.97
C VAL A 263 -5.70 -3.92 5.64
N ALA A 264 -5.56 -4.26 4.36
CA ALA A 264 -4.49 -5.12 3.87
C ALA A 264 -3.25 -4.32 3.45
N PRO A 265 -2.04 -4.91 3.43
CA PRO A 265 -0.83 -4.24 2.96
C PRO A 265 -1.05 -3.60 1.58
N GLY A 266 -0.66 -2.33 1.43
CA GLY A 266 -0.94 -1.54 0.22
C GLY A 266 -2.14 -0.60 0.37
N GLN A 267 -3.20 -1.06 1.04
CA GLN A 267 -4.43 -0.30 1.14
C GLN A 267 -4.32 0.89 2.09
N THR A 268 -5.16 1.88 1.81
CA THR A 268 -5.39 3.06 2.62
C THR A 268 -6.88 3.22 2.88
N VAL A 269 -7.24 3.67 4.08
CA VAL A 269 -8.64 3.89 4.46
C VAL A 269 -8.75 5.23 5.17
N ASP A 270 -9.57 6.11 4.64
CA ASP A 270 -9.92 7.41 5.21
C ASP A 270 -11.16 7.26 6.08
N VAL A 271 -11.03 7.52 7.38
CA VAL A 271 -12.16 7.46 8.33
C VAL A 271 -12.33 8.75 9.12
N LEU A 272 -13.58 9.17 9.29
CA LEU A 272 -13.95 10.23 10.23
C LEU A 272 -14.15 9.63 11.62
N LEU A 273 -13.46 10.21 12.60
CA LEU A 273 -13.58 9.93 14.02
C LEU A 273 -14.11 11.18 14.72
N THR A 274 -15.29 11.12 15.30
CA THR A 274 -15.77 12.18 16.20
C THR A 274 -15.34 11.86 17.62
N ALA A 275 -14.71 12.83 18.30
CA ALA A 275 -14.30 12.69 19.69
C ALA A 275 -15.49 12.96 20.63
N ASP A 276 -16.44 12.02 20.65
CA ASP A 276 -17.75 12.11 21.34
C ASP A 276 -17.81 11.38 22.68
N GLN A 277 -16.72 10.75 23.11
CA GLN A 277 -16.66 10.01 24.37
C GLN A 277 -16.30 10.94 25.54
N THR A 278 -16.67 10.54 26.76
CA THR A 278 -16.26 11.23 27.99
C THR A 278 -14.75 11.50 27.99
N PRO A 279 -14.27 12.70 28.36
CA PRO A 279 -12.85 13.04 28.32
C PRO A 279 -11.94 12.04 29.06
N GLY A 280 -11.32 11.15 28.30
CA GLY A 280 -10.57 10.00 28.79
C GLY A 280 -9.38 9.64 27.92
N ARG A 281 -8.91 8.41 28.07
CA ARG A 281 -7.87 7.81 27.24
C ARG A 281 -8.38 6.52 26.63
N TYR A 282 -8.18 6.36 25.34
CA TYR A 282 -8.74 5.25 24.57
C TYR A 282 -7.66 4.70 23.66
N TYR A 283 -7.42 3.39 23.70
CA TYR A 283 -6.50 2.79 22.75
C TYR A 283 -7.10 2.82 21.35
N MET A 284 -6.27 3.20 20.37
CA MET A 284 -6.35 2.64 19.03
C MET A 284 -5.48 1.38 19.01
N ALA A 285 -6.00 0.30 18.44
CA ALA A 285 -5.32 -0.99 18.44
C ALA A 285 -5.44 -1.65 17.06
N ALA A 286 -4.35 -2.28 16.62
CA ALA A 286 -4.32 -3.10 15.41
C ALA A 286 -3.87 -4.52 15.74
N ASN A 287 -4.65 -5.50 15.31
CA ASN A 287 -4.41 -6.94 15.50
C ASN A 287 -4.43 -7.64 14.14
N PRO A 288 -3.52 -8.59 13.87
CA PRO A 288 -3.46 -9.24 12.57
C PRO A 288 -4.75 -10.00 12.27
N TYR A 289 -5.16 -9.96 11.01
CA TYR A 289 -6.15 -10.85 10.43
C TYR A 289 -5.45 -11.89 9.54
N ILE A 290 -5.66 -13.17 9.85
CA ILE A 290 -5.06 -14.32 9.16
C ILE A 290 -6.18 -15.32 8.87
N SER A 291 -6.48 -15.51 7.59
CA SER A 291 -7.52 -16.44 7.11
C SER A 291 -7.04 -17.89 6.98
N LEU A 292 -5.73 -18.14 7.16
CA LEU A 292 -5.13 -19.45 6.97
C LEU A 292 -5.58 -20.44 8.05
N ALA A 293 -6.19 -21.54 7.62
CA ALA A 293 -6.61 -22.62 8.52
C ALA A 293 -5.41 -23.22 9.27
N GLY A 294 -5.54 -23.39 10.59
CA GLY A 294 -4.47 -23.94 11.44
C GLY A 294 -3.29 -22.99 11.69
N ALA A 295 -3.35 -21.73 11.23
CA ALA A 295 -2.35 -20.74 11.58
C ALA A 295 -2.33 -20.49 13.11
N PRO A 296 -1.15 -20.41 13.74
CA PRO A 296 -1.06 -20.11 15.16
C PRO A 296 -1.57 -18.70 15.43
N ALA A 297 -2.21 -18.51 16.58
CA ALA A 297 -2.63 -17.18 17.01
C ALA A 297 -1.41 -16.27 17.20
N ILE A 298 -1.34 -15.17 16.44
CA ILE A 298 -0.31 -14.15 16.61
C ILE A 298 -0.82 -13.08 17.58
N ASN A 299 -0.49 -13.21 18.86
CA ASN A 299 -0.89 -12.25 19.88
C ASN A 299 0.11 -11.07 19.97
N ARG A 300 0.21 -10.26 18.91
CA ARG A 300 1.15 -9.13 18.81
C ARG A 300 0.44 -7.79 18.59
N THR A 301 -0.73 -7.58 19.20
CA THR A 301 -1.50 -6.34 19.03
C THR A 301 -0.66 -5.08 19.29
N THR A 302 -0.60 -4.17 18.31
CA THR A 302 0.04 -2.85 18.46
C THR A 302 -0.95 -1.81 18.91
N THR A 303 -0.50 -0.84 19.72
CA THR A 303 -1.37 0.19 20.29
C THR A 303 -0.84 1.62 20.11
N GLY A 304 -1.78 2.54 19.97
CA GLY A 304 -1.62 3.99 20.12
C GLY A 304 -2.72 4.53 21.02
N ILE A 305 -2.65 5.78 21.46
CA ILE A 305 -3.59 6.32 22.45
C ILE A 305 -4.24 7.60 21.94
N ILE A 306 -5.56 7.62 21.94
CA ILE A 306 -6.34 8.86 21.89
C ILE A 306 -6.40 9.45 23.29
N VAL A 307 -5.99 10.71 23.42
CA VAL A 307 -5.95 11.45 24.68
C VAL A 307 -6.84 12.67 24.55
N TYR A 308 -7.95 12.69 25.26
CA TYR A 308 -8.83 13.86 25.31
C TYR A 308 -8.15 14.99 26.09
N ASN A 309 -8.29 16.22 25.59
CA ASN A 309 -7.77 17.38 26.28
C ASN A 309 -8.47 17.57 27.64
N GLY A 310 -7.71 17.94 28.67
CA GLY A 310 -8.21 18.11 30.04
C GLY A 310 -8.49 16.81 30.81
N THR A 311 -8.20 15.63 30.25
CA THR A 311 -8.40 14.37 30.98
C THR A 311 -7.38 14.20 32.12
N THR A 312 -7.86 13.71 33.27
CA THR A 312 -7.04 13.25 34.40
C THR A 312 -6.83 11.74 34.39
N ALA A 313 -7.51 11.01 33.49
CA ALA A 313 -7.41 9.56 33.41
C ALA A 313 -5.98 9.13 33.08
N SER A 314 -5.45 8.17 33.84
CA SER A 314 -4.11 7.63 33.63
C SER A 314 -4.11 6.42 32.70
N ARG A 315 -5.14 5.57 32.79
CA ARG A 315 -5.22 4.30 32.07
C ARG A 315 -6.11 4.40 30.81
N PRO A 316 -5.59 4.04 29.62
CA PRO A 316 -6.40 3.92 28.41
C PRO A 316 -7.30 2.68 28.43
N ILE A 317 -8.51 2.80 27.85
CA ILE A 317 -9.47 1.71 27.66
C ILE A 317 -9.10 0.93 26.39
N MET A 318 -9.14 -0.42 26.44
CA MET A 318 -8.86 -1.30 25.31
C MET A 318 -10.14 -1.65 24.54
N PRO A 319 -10.15 -1.64 23.19
CA PRO A 319 -11.29 -2.15 22.44
C PRO A 319 -11.37 -3.67 22.53
N VAL A 320 -12.59 -4.21 22.39
CA VAL A 320 -12.77 -5.64 22.09
C VAL A 320 -12.41 -5.88 20.64
N LEU A 321 -11.30 -6.57 20.42
CA LEU A 321 -10.77 -6.89 19.09
C LEU A 321 -11.38 -8.20 18.56
N PRO A 322 -11.64 -8.30 17.25
CA PRO A 322 -12.01 -9.57 16.63
C PRO A 322 -10.93 -10.63 16.83
N ALA A 323 -11.32 -11.90 16.81
CA ALA A 323 -10.37 -12.99 16.74
C ALA A 323 -9.53 -12.86 15.47
N PHE A 324 -8.25 -13.27 15.53
CA PHE A 324 -7.32 -13.12 14.41
C PHE A 324 -7.80 -13.82 13.12
N ASN A 325 -8.68 -14.81 13.23
CA ASN A 325 -9.23 -15.61 12.14
C ASN A 325 -10.71 -15.30 11.84
N ASP A 326 -11.24 -14.16 12.30
CA ASP A 326 -12.64 -13.75 12.10
C ASP A 326 -12.91 -13.29 10.66
N THR A 327 -12.93 -14.25 9.73
CA THR A 327 -13.23 -14.03 8.31
C THR A 327 -14.59 -13.40 8.06
N PRO A 328 -15.68 -13.75 8.77
CA PRO A 328 -16.96 -13.06 8.62
C PRO A 328 -16.87 -11.54 8.87
N THR A 329 -16.16 -11.11 9.91
CA THR A 329 -15.94 -9.67 10.18
C THR A 329 -15.13 -9.01 9.08
N ALA A 330 -14.05 -9.65 8.60
CA ALA A 330 -13.24 -9.13 7.50
C ALA A 330 -14.07 -8.99 6.20
N TYR A 331 -14.82 -10.04 5.84
CA TYR A 331 -15.69 -10.06 4.67
C TYR A 331 -16.75 -8.98 4.74
N LYS A 332 -17.41 -8.81 5.91
CA LYS A 332 -18.43 -7.77 6.12
C LYS A 332 -17.88 -6.36 5.90
N PHE A 333 -16.64 -6.09 6.31
CA PHE A 333 -16.02 -4.79 6.04
C PHE A 333 -15.88 -4.55 4.53
N PHE A 334 -15.21 -5.48 3.82
CA PHE A 334 -14.92 -5.30 2.39
C PHE A 334 -16.16 -5.26 1.50
N SER A 335 -17.16 -6.12 1.77
CA SER A 335 -18.40 -6.20 0.99
C SER A 335 -19.34 -5.00 1.16
N ASN A 336 -19.18 -4.20 2.22
CA ASN A 336 -19.97 -2.98 2.43
C ASN A 336 -19.36 -1.73 1.77
N LEU A 337 -18.14 -1.82 1.23
CA LEU A 337 -17.50 -0.70 0.55
C LEU A 337 -18.14 -0.49 -0.82
N THR A 338 -18.67 0.71 -1.06
CA THR A 338 -19.22 1.11 -2.36
C THR A 338 -18.71 2.48 -2.75
N GLY A 339 -18.41 2.68 -4.04
CA GLY A 339 -17.91 3.96 -4.55
C GLY A 339 -18.95 5.07 -4.48
N LEU A 340 -18.51 6.29 -4.14
CA LEU A 340 -19.36 7.48 -4.16
C LEU A 340 -19.55 7.97 -5.60
N VAL A 341 -20.75 7.79 -6.16
CA VAL A 341 -21.05 8.14 -7.56
C VAL A 341 -21.02 9.64 -7.85
N THR A 342 -21.15 10.48 -6.81
CA THR A 342 -21.07 11.94 -6.91
C THR A 342 -19.65 12.48 -6.72
N SER A 343 -18.66 11.61 -6.56
CA SER A 343 -17.25 11.98 -6.43
C SER A 343 -16.73 12.65 -7.71
N PRO A 344 -15.84 13.68 -7.61
CA PRO A 344 -15.33 14.42 -8.76
C PRO A 344 -14.58 13.58 -9.79
N PHE A 345 -14.11 12.39 -9.43
CA PHE A 345 -13.37 11.47 -10.31
C PHE A 345 -14.02 10.11 -10.46
N TRP A 346 -15.29 9.98 -10.06
CA TRP A 346 -16.01 8.76 -10.30
C TRP A 346 -16.17 8.52 -11.80
N THR A 347 -15.85 7.31 -12.24
CA THR A 347 -16.07 6.85 -13.60
C THR A 347 -17.03 5.66 -13.56
N GLY A 348 -17.97 5.63 -14.50
CA GLY A 348 -18.86 4.49 -14.65
C GLY A 348 -18.08 3.20 -14.92
N VAL A 349 -18.55 2.09 -14.34
CA VAL A 349 -17.95 0.77 -14.55
C VAL A 349 -18.14 0.37 -16.01
N PRO A 350 -17.05 0.03 -16.73
CA PRO A 350 -17.17 -0.48 -18.09
C PRO A 350 -18.09 -1.70 -18.16
N ARG A 351 -18.99 -1.73 -19.14
CA ARG A 351 -19.94 -2.84 -19.35
C ARG A 351 -19.58 -3.74 -20.53
N GLN A 352 -18.71 -3.26 -21.42
CA GLN A 352 -18.16 -4.01 -22.53
C GLN A 352 -16.69 -4.24 -22.21
N ILE A 353 -16.27 -5.51 -22.27
CA ILE A 353 -14.93 -5.95 -21.94
C ILE A 353 -14.25 -6.38 -23.24
N ASP A 354 -13.04 -5.89 -23.49
CA ASP A 354 -12.24 -6.23 -24.67
C ASP A 354 -11.36 -7.46 -24.40
N GLU A 355 -10.86 -7.60 -23.17
CA GLU A 355 -9.93 -8.65 -22.76
C GLU A 355 -10.37 -9.28 -21.43
N HIS A 356 -10.47 -10.60 -21.37
CA HIS A 356 -10.77 -11.33 -20.14
C HIS A 356 -9.55 -12.13 -19.70
N MET A 357 -9.19 -12.02 -18.43
CA MET A 357 -8.12 -12.79 -17.81
C MET A 357 -8.64 -13.54 -16.58
N PHE A 358 -8.35 -14.81 -16.49
CA PHE A 358 -8.50 -15.64 -15.30
C PHE A 358 -7.12 -15.98 -14.78
N VAL A 359 -6.72 -15.37 -13.66
CA VAL A 359 -5.36 -15.45 -13.14
C VAL A 359 -5.39 -16.22 -11.82
N THR A 360 -4.87 -17.44 -11.83
CA THR A 360 -4.63 -18.17 -10.58
C THR A 360 -3.46 -17.55 -9.84
N VAL A 361 -3.59 -17.38 -8.53
CA VAL A 361 -2.55 -16.83 -7.66
C VAL A 361 -2.29 -17.84 -6.55
N GLY A 362 -1.02 -18.17 -6.34
CA GLY A 362 -0.64 -19.26 -5.44
C GLY A 362 0.81 -19.19 -4.97
N ALA A 363 1.08 -19.89 -3.87
CA ALA A 363 2.42 -20.25 -3.46
C ALA A 363 2.76 -21.58 -4.11
N ASN A 364 4.01 -21.71 -4.50
CA ASN A 364 4.52 -22.81 -5.30
C ASN A 364 5.93 -23.17 -4.82
N LEU A 365 6.51 -24.16 -5.47
CA LEU A 365 7.89 -24.58 -5.26
C LEU A 365 8.68 -24.47 -6.57
N VAL A 366 9.96 -24.16 -6.45
CA VAL A 366 10.94 -24.22 -7.54
C VAL A 366 12.13 -25.06 -7.10
N ALA A 367 12.87 -25.58 -8.08
CA ALA A 367 14.12 -26.31 -7.82
C ALA A 367 15.13 -25.42 -7.07
N CYS A 368 16.00 -26.04 -6.27
CA CYS A 368 17.10 -25.35 -5.61
C CYS A 368 18.13 -24.86 -6.63
N ASP A 369 18.66 -23.66 -6.39
CA ASP A 369 19.59 -22.98 -7.31
C ASP A 369 21.04 -23.54 -7.21
N ALA A 370 21.31 -24.53 -6.35
CA ALA A 370 22.66 -25.05 -6.08
C ALA A 370 22.99 -26.31 -6.91
N PRO A 371 24.21 -26.45 -7.46
CA PRO A 371 24.62 -27.62 -8.22
C PRO A 371 24.72 -28.89 -7.34
N GLY A 372 24.25 -30.02 -7.85
CA GLY A 372 24.24 -31.32 -7.14
C GLY A 372 22.92 -31.61 -6.39
N ASN A 373 22.92 -32.63 -5.52
CA ASN A 373 21.76 -33.05 -4.69
C ASN A 373 21.50 -32.11 -3.48
N ALA A 374 21.73 -30.80 -3.63
CA ALA A 374 21.56 -29.86 -2.53
C ALA A 374 20.07 -29.66 -2.21
N SER A 375 19.66 -29.94 -0.97
CA SER A 375 18.29 -29.73 -0.49
C SER A 375 18.12 -28.33 0.11
N CYS A 376 17.02 -27.66 -0.24
CA CYS A 376 16.58 -26.43 0.42
C CYS A 376 15.80 -26.74 1.71
N GLN A 377 15.58 -25.71 2.53
CA GLN A 377 14.79 -25.81 3.76
C GLN A 377 13.28 -25.66 3.54
N GLY A 378 12.84 -25.39 2.31
CA GLY A 378 11.42 -25.38 1.98
C GLY A 378 10.82 -26.79 1.87
N PRO A 379 9.50 -26.89 1.65
CA PRO A 379 8.80 -28.17 1.56
C PRO A 379 9.43 -29.10 0.52
N PHE A 380 9.52 -30.39 0.86
CA PHE A 380 10.10 -31.44 0.00
C PHE A 380 11.55 -31.19 -0.43
N GLY A 381 12.30 -30.38 0.33
CA GLY A 381 13.68 -30.03 -0.02
C GLY A 381 13.79 -29.02 -1.17
N LEU A 382 12.69 -28.36 -1.52
CA LEU A 382 12.60 -27.36 -2.60
C LEU A 382 12.52 -25.93 -2.06
N LYS A 383 12.59 -24.95 -2.95
CA LYS A 383 12.52 -23.53 -2.60
C LYS A 383 11.10 -23.00 -2.73
N LEU A 384 10.63 -22.28 -1.71
CA LEU A 384 9.36 -21.55 -1.80
C LEU A 384 9.39 -20.52 -2.93
N ALA A 385 8.28 -20.44 -3.64
CA ALA A 385 8.01 -19.48 -4.70
C ALA A 385 6.54 -19.05 -4.64
N ALA A 386 6.18 -18.09 -5.49
CA ALA A 386 4.79 -17.76 -5.78
C ALA A 386 4.64 -17.57 -7.29
N SER A 387 3.43 -17.77 -7.80
CA SER A 387 3.16 -17.65 -9.23
C SER A 387 1.80 -17.03 -9.52
N MET A 388 1.70 -16.49 -10.73
CA MET A 388 0.44 -16.15 -11.38
C MET A 388 0.29 -17.00 -12.64
N ASN A 389 -0.82 -17.73 -12.80
CA ASN A 389 -1.01 -18.68 -13.91
C ASN A 389 0.21 -19.61 -14.12
N ASN A 390 0.76 -20.10 -13.00
CA ASN A 390 1.96 -20.94 -12.96
C ASN A 390 3.25 -20.32 -13.54
N ALA A 391 3.29 -18.99 -13.69
CA ALA A 391 4.50 -18.24 -14.00
C ALA A 391 5.02 -17.56 -12.72
N SER A 392 6.17 -18.01 -12.22
CA SER A 392 6.84 -17.37 -11.09
C SER A 392 7.69 -16.21 -11.58
N PHE A 393 7.25 -14.97 -11.33
CA PHE A 393 7.91 -13.80 -11.88
C PHE A 393 9.33 -13.63 -11.31
N GLN A 394 10.31 -13.49 -12.20
CA GLN A 394 11.68 -13.13 -11.83
C GLN A 394 12.06 -11.78 -12.45
N LEU A 395 12.73 -10.94 -11.66
CA LEU A 395 13.22 -9.65 -12.14
C LEU A 395 14.32 -9.85 -13.19
N PRO A 396 14.35 -9.05 -14.27
CA PRO A 396 15.49 -9.01 -15.16
C PRO A 396 16.76 -8.54 -14.44
N THR A 397 17.93 -8.90 -14.96
CA THR A 397 19.24 -8.61 -14.33
C THR A 397 20.07 -7.54 -15.04
N LYS A 398 19.74 -7.21 -16.30
CA LYS A 398 20.55 -6.32 -17.15
C LYS A 398 19.96 -4.92 -17.30
N LEU A 399 18.67 -4.84 -17.61
CA LEU A 399 17.93 -3.60 -17.88
C LEU A 399 16.56 -3.67 -17.22
N SER A 400 15.97 -2.52 -16.92
CA SER A 400 14.56 -2.50 -16.57
C SER A 400 13.69 -2.86 -17.77
N MET A 401 12.53 -3.45 -17.52
CA MET A 401 11.59 -3.83 -18.58
C MET A 401 11.10 -2.61 -19.37
N LEU A 402 10.88 -1.48 -18.71
CA LEU A 402 10.51 -0.23 -19.37
C LEU A 402 11.64 0.33 -20.25
N GLU A 403 12.89 0.27 -19.79
CA GLU A 403 14.04 0.68 -20.61
C GLU A 403 14.22 -0.24 -21.81
N ALA A 404 14.10 -1.55 -21.62
CA ALA A 404 14.14 -2.54 -22.69
C ALA A 404 13.03 -2.32 -23.71
N PHE A 405 11.80 -2.06 -23.25
CA PHE A 405 10.68 -1.70 -24.11
C PHE A 405 10.97 -0.43 -24.93
N PHE A 406 11.40 0.64 -24.27
CA PHE A 406 11.63 1.94 -24.90
C PHE A 406 12.79 1.91 -25.91
N ARG A 407 13.83 1.13 -25.62
CA ARG A 407 15.01 0.98 -26.49
C ARG A 407 14.93 -0.20 -27.45
N ASN A 408 13.81 -0.92 -27.48
CA ASN A 408 13.59 -2.11 -28.31
C ASN A 408 14.71 -3.16 -28.14
N VAL A 409 15.02 -3.52 -26.89
CA VAL A 409 16.06 -4.52 -26.54
C VAL A 409 15.40 -5.87 -26.27
N ASP A 410 15.80 -6.87 -27.06
CA ASP A 410 15.32 -8.24 -26.92
C ASP A 410 15.99 -9.01 -25.76
N GLY A 411 15.35 -10.11 -25.33
CA GLY A 411 15.91 -11.02 -24.34
C GLY A 411 15.80 -10.57 -22.88
N ILE A 412 15.06 -9.50 -22.59
CA ILE A 412 14.81 -9.01 -21.22
C ILE A 412 13.50 -9.58 -20.64
N TYR A 413 12.45 -9.64 -21.45
CA TYR A 413 11.15 -10.19 -21.08
C TYR A 413 10.44 -10.75 -22.33
N THR A 414 9.42 -11.58 -22.14
CA THR A 414 8.55 -12.07 -23.22
C THR A 414 7.13 -11.56 -23.02
N THR A 415 6.33 -11.49 -24.10
CA THR A 415 5.00 -10.88 -24.10
C THR A 415 3.85 -11.89 -24.10
N ASP A 416 4.13 -13.09 -23.63
CA ASP A 416 3.28 -14.27 -23.69
C ASP A 416 2.79 -14.69 -22.29
N PHE A 417 2.56 -13.73 -21.38
CA PHE A 417 1.87 -14.05 -20.13
C PHE A 417 0.45 -14.55 -20.44
N PRO A 418 0.05 -15.73 -19.94
CA PRO A 418 -1.20 -16.35 -20.35
C PRO A 418 -2.41 -15.71 -19.65
N ASP A 419 -3.49 -15.51 -20.42
CA ASP A 419 -4.76 -14.97 -19.92
C ASP A 419 -5.50 -15.97 -19.01
N THR A 420 -5.23 -17.26 -19.15
CA THR A 420 -5.82 -18.33 -18.33
C THR A 420 -4.74 -19.26 -17.78
N PRO A 421 -4.97 -19.96 -16.67
CA PRO A 421 -4.01 -20.92 -16.13
C PRO A 421 -3.76 -22.04 -17.15
N PRO A 422 -2.50 -22.49 -17.31
CA PRO A 422 -2.14 -23.55 -18.28
C PRO A 422 -2.72 -24.92 -17.90
N LEU A 423 -3.07 -25.11 -16.63
CA LEU A 423 -3.70 -26.32 -16.11
C LEU A 423 -4.92 -25.92 -15.26
N GLN A 424 -6.08 -26.47 -15.59
CA GLN A 424 -7.29 -26.33 -14.79
C GLN A 424 -7.40 -27.49 -13.81
N PHE A 425 -7.75 -27.17 -12.57
CA PHE A 425 -8.00 -28.12 -11.50
C PHE A 425 -8.97 -27.48 -10.50
N ASP A 426 -9.40 -28.26 -9.50
CA ASP A 426 -10.17 -27.71 -8.38
C ASP A 426 -9.24 -26.82 -7.51
N TYR A 427 -9.18 -25.53 -7.86
CA TYR A 427 -8.21 -24.58 -7.33
C TYR A 427 -8.30 -24.44 -5.81
N THR A 428 -9.49 -24.56 -5.23
CA THR A 428 -9.77 -24.27 -3.82
C THR A 428 -9.89 -25.52 -2.95
N ASN A 429 -9.78 -26.71 -3.53
CA ASN A 429 -9.81 -27.95 -2.76
C ASN A 429 -8.58 -28.10 -1.87
N ALA A 430 -8.80 -28.11 -0.55
CA ALA A 430 -7.75 -28.21 0.45
C ALA A 430 -6.89 -29.49 0.31
N SER A 431 -7.42 -30.57 -0.27
CA SER A 431 -6.66 -31.79 -0.56
C SER A 431 -5.51 -31.57 -1.55
N ASN A 432 -5.53 -30.48 -2.33
CA ASN A 432 -4.47 -30.13 -3.26
C ASN A 432 -3.27 -29.42 -2.61
N SER A 433 -3.34 -29.04 -1.33
CA SER A 433 -2.35 -28.19 -0.64
C SER A 433 -0.90 -28.70 -0.74
N PHE A 434 -0.71 -30.02 -0.74
CA PHE A 434 0.60 -30.66 -0.89
C PHE A 434 0.70 -31.59 -2.10
N ASN A 435 -0.16 -31.39 -3.10
CA ASN A 435 -0.10 -32.17 -4.33
C ASN A 435 1.13 -31.77 -5.16
N GLN A 436 2.19 -32.58 -5.09
CA GLN A 436 3.47 -32.31 -5.74
C GLN A 436 3.36 -32.05 -7.25
N ALA A 437 2.39 -32.67 -7.94
CA ALA A 437 2.16 -32.45 -9.37
C ALA A 437 1.67 -31.02 -9.68
N LEU A 438 1.06 -30.33 -8.72
CA LEU A 438 0.51 -28.97 -8.87
C LEU A 438 1.41 -27.90 -8.24
N LEU A 439 2.32 -28.29 -7.34
CA LEU A 439 3.14 -27.35 -6.58
C LEU A 439 4.28 -26.73 -7.37
N ILE A 440 4.83 -27.43 -8.37
CA ILE A 440 6.01 -26.99 -9.10
C ILE A 440 5.63 -25.89 -10.09
N THR A 441 6.35 -24.78 -10.02
CA THR A 441 6.25 -23.67 -10.97
C THR A 441 7.58 -23.40 -11.66
N THR A 442 7.56 -22.56 -12.69
CA THR A 442 8.76 -22.17 -13.44
C THR A 442 9.00 -20.67 -13.32
N LYS A 443 10.25 -20.30 -13.04
CA LYS A 443 10.67 -18.89 -13.04
C LYS A 443 10.61 -18.33 -14.47
N SER A 444 10.01 -17.17 -14.65
CA SER A 444 9.92 -16.50 -15.95
C SER A 444 9.72 -15.00 -15.81
N THR A 445 10.03 -14.25 -16.87
CA THR A 445 9.81 -12.80 -16.95
C THR A 445 8.84 -12.52 -18.10
N LYS A 446 7.56 -12.77 -17.85
CA LYS A 446 6.47 -12.64 -18.83
C LYS A 446 5.63 -11.40 -18.55
N VAL A 447 5.16 -10.74 -19.60
CA VAL A 447 4.18 -9.64 -19.54
C VAL A 447 2.97 -9.92 -20.41
N LYS A 448 1.82 -9.35 -20.04
CA LYS A 448 0.66 -9.21 -20.92
C LYS A 448 0.73 -7.83 -21.59
N LYS A 449 0.75 -7.79 -22.92
CA LYS A 449 0.50 -6.56 -23.68
C LYS A 449 -0.99 -6.38 -23.83
N VAL A 450 -1.47 -5.16 -23.63
CA VAL A 450 -2.85 -4.77 -23.87
C VAL A 450 -2.87 -3.57 -24.81
N LYS A 451 -3.91 -3.48 -25.64
CA LYS A 451 -4.10 -2.32 -26.52
C LYS A 451 -4.43 -1.10 -25.66
N PHE A 452 -3.90 0.05 -26.04
CA PHE A 452 -4.31 1.31 -25.42
C PHE A 452 -5.83 1.46 -25.51
N ASN A 453 -6.45 1.89 -24.39
CA ASN A 453 -7.90 2.03 -24.23
C ASN A 453 -8.72 0.73 -24.24
N ALA A 454 -8.08 -0.45 -24.17
CA ALA A 454 -8.79 -1.71 -23.94
C ALA A 454 -9.36 -1.77 -22.52
N THR A 455 -10.59 -2.26 -22.41
CA THR A 455 -11.20 -2.63 -21.14
C THR A 455 -10.82 -4.05 -20.79
N VAL A 456 -10.18 -4.24 -19.63
CA VAL A 456 -9.70 -5.55 -19.18
C VAL A 456 -10.44 -5.97 -17.93
N GLU A 457 -11.02 -7.18 -17.96
CA GLU A 457 -11.55 -7.85 -16.78
C GLU A 457 -10.52 -8.88 -16.29
N VAL A 458 -10.14 -8.79 -15.02
CA VAL A 458 -9.21 -9.75 -14.40
C VAL A 458 -9.88 -10.40 -13.20
N VAL A 459 -10.07 -11.72 -13.29
CA VAL A 459 -10.52 -12.57 -12.18
C VAL A 459 -9.29 -13.15 -11.49
N LEU A 460 -9.04 -12.74 -10.25
CA LEU A 460 -7.98 -13.30 -9.42
C LEU A 460 -8.52 -14.50 -8.64
N GLN A 461 -8.06 -15.70 -9.00
CA GLN A 461 -8.46 -16.95 -8.37
C GLN A 461 -7.38 -17.42 -7.40
N ASN A 462 -7.66 -17.41 -6.10
CA ASN A 462 -6.74 -18.02 -5.13
C ASN A 462 -6.68 -19.55 -5.31
N THR A 463 -5.53 -20.15 -5.04
CA THR A 463 -5.38 -21.61 -4.98
C THR A 463 -5.16 -22.08 -3.54
N ALA A 464 -5.52 -23.33 -3.25
CA ALA A 464 -5.27 -23.98 -1.96
C ALA A 464 -3.85 -24.54 -1.82
N LEU A 465 -2.97 -24.32 -2.81
CA LEU A 465 -1.60 -24.81 -2.84
C LEU A 465 -0.75 -24.17 -1.73
N ILE A 466 -0.01 -24.99 -0.99
CA ILE A 466 0.81 -24.62 0.18
C ILE A 466 -0.01 -23.85 1.23
N GLY A 467 -0.96 -24.55 1.84
CA GLY A 467 -1.82 -24.03 2.92
C GLY A 467 -1.23 -24.10 4.34
N TRP A 468 0.09 -24.03 4.54
CA TRP A 468 0.75 -24.14 5.85
C TRP A 468 1.73 -22.99 6.11
N LYS A 469 1.73 -22.37 7.31
CA LYS A 469 2.68 -21.36 7.91
C LYS A 469 3.28 -20.28 7.00
N VAL A 470 2.82 -20.09 5.78
CA VAL A 470 3.25 -19.01 4.93
C VAL A 470 2.24 -17.89 5.12
N THR A 471 2.50 -17.02 6.10
CA THR A 471 1.77 -15.77 6.39
C THR A 471 1.81 -14.77 5.20
N LEU A 472 2.14 -15.21 3.98
CA LEU A 472 2.20 -14.37 2.78
C LEU A 472 0.87 -14.24 2.04
N PHE A 473 -0.21 -14.94 2.42
CA PHE A 473 -1.48 -14.87 1.68
C PHE A 473 -2.44 -13.75 2.09
N THR A 474 -1.90 -12.69 2.68
CA THR A 474 -2.56 -11.38 2.63
C THR A 474 -2.18 -10.61 1.36
N CYS A 475 -1.24 -11.14 0.58
CA CYS A 475 -0.70 -10.51 -0.61
C CYS A 475 -1.69 -10.49 -1.79
N THR A 476 -2.81 -11.22 -1.82
CA THR A 476 -3.83 -11.01 -2.88
C THR A 476 -4.35 -9.57 -2.93
N ALA A 477 -4.38 -8.86 -1.81
CA ALA A 477 -4.68 -7.43 -1.78
C ALA A 477 -3.47 -6.52 -2.13
N SER A 478 -2.24 -6.96 -1.88
CA SER A 478 -1.01 -6.20 -2.20
C SER A 478 -0.51 -6.41 -3.64
N ILE A 479 -0.78 -7.59 -4.19
CA ILE A 479 -0.61 -7.99 -5.58
C ILE A 479 -1.49 -7.12 -6.49
N SER A 480 -2.68 -6.75 -6.01
CA SER A 480 -3.70 -5.99 -6.75
C SER A 480 -3.24 -4.63 -7.29
N MET A 481 -2.32 -3.92 -6.61
CA MET A 481 -1.98 -2.53 -7.01
C MET A 481 -0.54 -2.33 -7.49
N SER A 482 0.41 -3.17 -7.07
CA SER A 482 1.83 -2.97 -7.40
C SER A 482 2.23 -3.62 -8.73
N TRP A 483 1.61 -4.76 -9.07
CA TRP A 483 1.93 -5.54 -10.28
C TRP A 483 0.91 -5.35 -11.41
N LEU A 484 -0.34 -4.99 -11.07
CA LEU A 484 -1.39 -4.60 -12.01
C LEU A 484 -1.33 -3.08 -12.28
N LYS A 485 -0.17 -2.60 -12.73
CA LYS A 485 -0.09 -1.31 -13.44
C LYS A 485 0.36 -1.58 -14.86
N VAL A 486 -0.61 -1.52 -15.76
CA VAL A 486 -0.39 -1.54 -17.20
C VAL A 486 0.57 -0.40 -17.54
N SER A 487 1.74 -0.74 -18.10
CA SER A 487 2.69 0.20 -18.71
C SER A 487 2.10 0.77 -20.00
N ALA A 488 0.95 1.43 -19.90
CA ALA A 488 0.34 2.30 -20.88
C ALA A 488 -0.79 3.01 -20.14
N THR A 489 -0.53 4.27 -19.79
CA THR A 489 -1.50 5.37 -19.69
C THR A 489 -2.98 4.96 -19.68
N THR A 490 -3.63 5.25 -18.55
CA THR A 490 -5.10 5.35 -18.35
C THR A 490 -5.83 4.06 -17.99
N ILE A 491 -5.82 3.68 -16.70
CA ILE A 491 -6.97 3.02 -16.07
C ILE A 491 -7.20 3.64 -14.68
N PRO A 492 -8.37 4.24 -14.40
CA PRO A 492 -8.81 4.47 -13.03
C PRO A 492 -9.32 3.15 -12.43
N GLN A 493 -8.62 2.69 -11.39
CA GLN A 493 -9.07 1.67 -10.43
C GLN A 493 -9.51 0.29 -10.99
N LEU A 494 -8.71 -0.73 -10.68
CA LEU A 494 -9.13 -2.12 -10.79
C LEU A 494 -10.21 -2.40 -9.71
N MET A 495 -11.47 -2.57 -10.13
CA MET A 495 -12.52 -3.08 -9.25
C MET A 495 -12.40 -4.60 -9.19
N LEU A 496 -11.83 -5.13 -8.12
CA LEU A 496 -11.84 -6.56 -7.85
C LEU A 496 -13.25 -6.98 -7.44
N LYS A 497 -13.94 -7.71 -8.32
CA LYS A 497 -15.18 -8.41 -8.00
C LYS A 497 -14.81 -9.73 -7.34
N ASN A 498 -14.92 -9.82 -6.01
CA ASN A 498 -14.78 -11.08 -5.29
C ASN A 498 -15.97 -11.97 -5.65
N SER A 499 -15.78 -12.96 -6.53
CA SER A 499 -16.73 -14.05 -6.71
C SER A 499 -16.30 -15.21 -5.81
N THR A 500 -16.83 -15.26 -4.59
CA THR A 500 -16.89 -16.51 -3.82
C THR A 500 -18.32 -17.05 -3.95
N LEU A 501 -18.46 -18.16 -4.67
CA LEU A 501 -19.48 -19.15 -4.39
C LEU A 501 -18.84 -20.27 -3.56
#